data_AF-A0A3A3ENK6-F1
#
_entry.id   AF-A0A3A3ENK6-F1
#
_cell.length_a   1.000
_cell.length_b   1.000
_cell.length_c   1.000
_cell.angle_alpha   90.00
_cell.angle_beta   90.00
_cell.angle_gamma   90.00
#
_symmetry.space_group_name_H-M   'P 1'
#
loop_
_entity.id
_entity.type
_entity.pdbx_description
1 polymer ?
#
loop_
_entity_poly.entity_id
_entity_poly.type
_entity_poly.pdbx_seq_one_letter_code
_entity_poly.pdbx_strand_id
1 'polypeptide(L)'
;MKSFTIVLVSSFCLLTACSSTENKSAPPPLALTQSTEFSPIEVETQEEIFALSEHVRTQLDSAFPKDSRSLQSTKRLLKFLLQNGDASLSYQSGATLTATQAYSNLNANCLSLSILAYSLAEYLGLDGQFQKVHIPEYWALDNGFNLLTGHINLKVRESEKQVVNRKVIYPEERSLIIDFDPNSRQEAFKTSNINKARITAMFYNNKGAAAMLKHDYDIAFSYYKAAVDIDSNYSGAWGNLGVLFRLTSDFENAETAYQYAISLDPDNNTAFGNLARLYNLTDRQDLGQAILAKLDKKRQANPYYHISLGNDAYTTARYQDAIKHYKKARDLNPTLHDTDFGLARTYYQLGDLKLAKKHLTLANDKADFDHDKQRYEGKLQALRSHTAKLTHYQ
;
A
#
# COMPACT_ATOMS: atom_id res chain seq x y z
N MET A 1 60.95 -48.24 -31.45
CA MET A 1 60.48 -48.61 -30.10
C MET A 1 59.49 -47.55 -29.64
N LYS A 2 58.24 -47.98 -29.35
CA LYS A 2 57.29 -47.50 -28.31
C LYS A 2 57.25 -45.96 -28.06
N SER A 3 56.15 -45.24 -28.19
CA SER A 3 54.81 -45.53 -27.65
C SER A 3 53.74 -44.64 -28.29
N PHE A 4 52.55 -45.20 -28.46
CA PHE A 4 51.29 -44.52 -28.71
C PHE A 4 50.86 -43.71 -27.48
N THR A 5 50.43 -42.46 -27.66
CA THR A 5 49.63 -41.74 -26.67
C THR A 5 48.33 -41.31 -27.34
N ILE A 6 47.26 -42.03 -27.02
CA ILE A 6 45.88 -41.74 -27.41
C ILE A 6 45.41 -40.57 -26.55
N VAL A 7 45.16 -39.42 -27.16
CA VAL A 7 44.50 -38.29 -26.48
C VAL A 7 42.99 -38.51 -26.61
N LEU A 8 42.38 -38.96 -25.53
CA LEU A 8 40.93 -39.09 -25.38
C LEU A 8 40.35 -37.68 -25.19
N VAL A 9 39.70 -37.13 -26.21
CA VAL A 9 38.93 -35.88 -26.10
C VAL A 9 37.58 -36.23 -25.48
N SER A 10 37.45 -36.10 -24.15
CA SER A 10 36.15 -36.19 -23.49
C SER A 10 35.43 -34.85 -23.60
N SER A 11 34.43 -34.77 -24.48
CA SER A 11 33.44 -33.70 -24.50
C SER A 11 32.68 -33.69 -23.17
N PHE A 12 33.01 -32.73 -22.30
CA PHE A 12 32.20 -32.40 -21.13
C PHE A 12 31.10 -31.42 -21.57
N CYS A 13 29.98 -31.95 -22.06
CA CYS A 13 28.73 -31.19 -22.18
C CYS A 13 28.20 -30.93 -20.77
N LEU A 14 28.53 -29.76 -20.21
CA LEU A 14 27.88 -29.25 -18.99
C LEU A 14 26.44 -28.86 -19.35
N LEU A 15 25.51 -29.77 -19.06
CA LEU A 15 24.08 -29.48 -18.98
C LEU A 15 23.85 -28.57 -17.77
N THR A 16 23.82 -27.26 -17.98
CA THR A 16 23.24 -26.33 -17.01
C THR A 16 21.71 -26.44 -17.10
N ALA A 17 21.16 -27.37 -16.31
CA ALA A 17 19.73 -27.35 -16.02
C ALA A 17 19.45 -26.16 -15.11
N CYS A 18 18.97 -25.06 -15.69
CA CYS A 18 18.30 -24.01 -14.94
C CYS A 18 16.98 -24.59 -14.41
N SER A 19 16.99 -25.21 -13.23
CA SER A 19 15.75 -25.40 -12.48
C SER A 19 15.38 -24.04 -11.90
N SER A 20 14.63 -23.24 -12.66
CA SER A 20 13.79 -22.21 -12.05
C SER A 20 12.75 -22.95 -11.24
N THR A 21 12.99 -23.15 -9.95
CA THR A 21 11.98 -23.63 -9.03
C THR A 21 10.90 -22.56 -9.01
N GLU A 22 9.82 -22.76 -9.78
CA GLU A 22 8.58 -22.03 -9.55
C GLU A 22 8.27 -22.22 -8.07
N ASN A 23 8.29 -21.13 -7.31
CA ASN A 23 7.86 -21.14 -5.92
C ASN A 23 6.34 -21.34 -5.93
N LYS A 24 5.91 -22.57 -6.21
CA LYS A 24 4.50 -22.97 -6.14
C LYS A 24 4.14 -22.86 -4.67
N SER A 25 3.35 -21.85 -4.33
CA SER A 25 2.75 -21.76 -2.99
C SER A 25 2.03 -23.07 -2.70
N ALA A 26 1.96 -23.43 -1.42
CA ALA A 26 1.12 -24.54 -0.99
C ALA A 26 -0.31 -24.36 -1.57
N PRO A 27 -1.06 -25.44 -1.83
CA PRO A 27 -2.45 -25.31 -2.21
C PRO A 27 -3.24 -24.64 -1.07
N PRO A 28 -4.30 -23.88 -1.39
CA PRO A 28 -5.12 -23.23 -0.36
C PRO A 28 -5.76 -24.26 0.58
N PRO A 29 -5.80 -24.00 1.89
CA PRO A 29 -6.41 -24.91 2.87
C PRO A 29 -7.93 -24.79 2.79
N LEU A 30 -8.55 -25.42 1.79
CA LEU A 30 -9.99 -25.34 1.49
C LEU A 30 -10.89 -25.79 2.65
N ALA A 31 -10.39 -26.62 3.57
CA ALA A 31 -11.12 -27.02 4.76
C ALA A 31 -11.53 -25.81 5.63
N LEU A 32 -10.74 -24.73 5.62
CA LEU A 32 -11.02 -23.52 6.38
C LEU A 32 -12.28 -22.77 5.90
N THR A 33 -12.70 -22.96 4.66
CA THR A 33 -13.91 -22.32 4.12
C THR A 33 -15.17 -23.18 4.28
N GLN A 34 -15.04 -24.36 4.88
CA GLN A 34 -16.12 -25.34 5.06
C GLN A 34 -16.59 -25.46 6.53
N SER A 35 -16.23 -24.50 7.38
CA SER A 35 -16.66 -24.51 8.78
C SER A 35 -18.19 -24.53 8.91
N THR A 36 -18.70 -25.45 9.73
CA THR A 36 -20.13 -25.54 10.07
C THR A 36 -20.52 -24.69 11.27
N GLU A 37 -19.56 -24.00 11.89
CA GLU A 37 -19.80 -23.15 13.07
C GLU A 37 -20.46 -21.82 12.72
N PHE A 38 -20.36 -21.39 11.46
CA PHE A 38 -20.88 -20.11 10.98
C PHE A 38 -22.07 -20.31 10.06
N SER A 39 -23.08 -19.45 10.22
CA SER A 39 -24.23 -19.42 9.33
C SER A 39 -23.88 -18.66 8.04
N PRO A 40 -24.05 -19.26 6.85
CA PRO A 40 -23.71 -18.60 5.60
C PRO A 40 -24.66 -17.43 5.30
N ILE A 41 -24.08 -16.30 4.91
CA ILE A 41 -24.80 -15.09 4.50
C ILE A 41 -24.39 -14.74 3.08
N GLU A 42 -25.37 -14.31 2.28
CA GLU A 42 -25.14 -13.85 0.92
C GLU A 42 -24.37 -12.52 0.92
N VAL A 43 -23.38 -12.41 0.04
CA VAL A 43 -22.54 -11.21 -0.13
C VAL A 43 -22.67 -10.69 -1.55
N GLU A 44 -22.41 -9.39 -1.76
CA GLU A 44 -22.52 -8.78 -3.08
C GLU A 44 -21.57 -9.44 -4.08
N THR A 45 -22.00 -9.74 -5.30
CA THR A 45 -21.16 -10.28 -6.38
C THR A 45 -20.12 -9.26 -6.88
N GLN A 46 -19.09 -9.70 -7.60
CA GLN A 46 -18.12 -8.78 -8.22
C GLN A 46 -18.83 -7.81 -9.18
N GLU A 47 -19.82 -8.28 -9.94
CA GLU A 47 -20.60 -7.46 -10.85
C GLU A 47 -21.37 -6.37 -10.10
N GLU A 48 -22.02 -6.70 -8.98
CA GLU A 48 -22.75 -5.74 -8.15
C GLU A 48 -21.83 -4.71 -7.49
N ILE A 49 -20.66 -5.13 -7.01
CA ILE A 49 -19.68 -4.23 -6.39
C ILE A 49 -19.24 -3.13 -7.37
N PHE A 50 -19.04 -3.49 -8.64
CA PHE A 50 -18.57 -2.56 -9.67
C PHE A 50 -19.70 -1.92 -10.49
N ALA A 51 -20.96 -2.30 -10.27
CA ALA A 51 -22.09 -1.77 -11.05
C ALA A 51 -22.34 -0.28 -10.78
N LEU A 52 -22.57 0.46 -11.88
CA LEU A 52 -23.12 1.83 -11.85
C LEU A 52 -24.63 1.79 -12.07
N SER A 53 -25.39 2.56 -11.30
CA SER A 53 -26.82 2.74 -11.51
C SER A 53 -27.12 3.51 -12.80
N GLU A 54 -28.34 3.35 -13.31
CA GLU A 54 -28.81 4.03 -14.53
C GLU A 54 -28.70 5.57 -14.40
N HIS A 55 -28.97 6.11 -13.21
CA HIS A 55 -28.83 7.53 -12.93
C HIS A 55 -27.39 8.01 -13.15
N VAL A 56 -26.40 7.30 -12.62
CA VAL A 56 -24.97 7.65 -12.79
C VAL A 56 -24.57 7.55 -14.26
N ARG A 57 -25.00 6.50 -14.96
CA ARG A 57 -24.73 6.32 -16.39
C ARG A 57 -25.28 7.47 -17.22
N THR A 58 -26.51 7.90 -16.95
CA THR A 58 -27.15 9.03 -17.65
C THR A 58 -26.41 10.35 -17.41
N GLN A 59 -25.95 10.59 -16.18
CA GLN A 59 -25.13 11.76 -15.86
C GLN A 59 -23.78 11.72 -16.59
N LEU A 60 -23.14 10.56 -16.65
CA LEU A 60 -21.89 10.38 -17.40
C LEU A 60 -22.08 10.61 -18.90
N ASP A 61 -23.13 10.07 -19.51
CA ASP A 61 -23.41 10.26 -20.94
C ASP A 61 -23.66 11.74 -21.26
N SER A 62 -24.34 12.47 -20.36
CA SER A 62 -24.56 13.91 -20.47
C SER A 62 -23.25 14.71 -20.34
N ALA A 63 -22.39 14.33 -19.39
CA ALA A 63 -21.11 14.98 -19.14
C ALA A 63 -20.02 14.62 -20.17
N PHE A 64 -20.14 13.46 -20.83
CA PHE A 64 -19.19 12.90 -21.80
C PHE A 64 -19.90 12.35 -23.06
N PRO A 65 -20.44 13.24 -23.92
CA PRO A 65 -21.05 12.86 -25.19
C PRO A 65 -20.10 12.02 -26.04
N LYS A 66 -20.63 10.99 -26.73
CA LYS A 66 -19.86 9.96 -27.45
C LYS A 66 -18.82 10.53 -28.42
N ASP A 67 -19.10 11.66 -29.06
CA ASP A 67 -18.20 12.32 -30.03
C ASP A 67 -17.04 13.11 -29.40
N SER A 68 -17.05 13.26 -28.07
CA SER A 68 -16.07 14.06 -27.30
C SER A 68 -15.22 13.23 -26.32
N ARG A 69 -15.36 11.89 -26.36
CA ARG A 69 -14.59 10.95 -25.53
C ARG A 69 -13.16 10.84 -26.08
N SER A 70 -12.34 11.84 -25.77
CA SER A 70 -10.89 11.88 -26.04
C SER A 70 -10.16 12.37 -24.80
N LEU A 71 -8.91 11.94 -24.56
CA LEU A 71 -7.80 12.42 -23.71
C LEU A 71 -8.02 13.49 -22.64
N GLN A 72 -8.77 14.53 -22.96
CA GLN A 72 -9.33 15.45 -21.99
C GLN A 72 -10.33 14.76 -21.03
N SER A 73 -10.81 13.55 -21.37
CA SER A 73 -11.74 12.73 -20.58
C SER A 73 -11.19 12.35 -19.21
N THR A 74 -9.90 12.03 -19.07
CA THR A 74 -9.35 11.58 -17.77
C THR A 74 -9.21 12.73 -16.78
N LYS A 75 -8.80 13.93 -17.24
CA LYS A 75 -8.81 15.15 -16.42
C LYS A 75 -10.23 15.62 -16.13
N ARG A 76 -11.16 15.47 -17.09
CA ARG A 76 -12.60 15.75 -16.88
C ARG A 76 -13.25 14.74 -15.94
N LEU A 77 -12.82 13.47 -15.93
CA LEU A 77 -13.29 12.43 -15.00
C LEU A 77 -12.81 12.75 -13.58
N LEU A 78 -11.54 13.12 -13.41
CA LEU A 78 -11.04 13.58 -12.13
C LEU A 78 -11.77 14.85 -11.68
N LYS A 79 -11.96 15.82 -12.59
CA LYS A 79 -12.75 17.02 -12.32
C LYS A 79 -14.21 16.67 -11.96
N PHE A 80 -14.82 15.69 -12.61
CA PHE A 80 -16.18 15.20 -12.31
C PHE A 80 -16.24 14.56 -10.92
N LEU A 81 -15.26 13.74 -10.55
CA LEU A 81 -15.11 13.18 -9.20
C LEU A 81 -14.91 14.28 -8.15
N LEU A 82 -14.14 15.34 -8.46
CA LEU A 82 -13.79 16.44 -7.57
C LEU A 82 -14.81 17.60 -7.54
N GLN A 83 -15.69 17.72 -8.53
CA GLN A 83 -16.73 18.77 -8.61
C GLN A 83 -18.07 18.30 -8.07
N ASN A 84 -18.35 17.00 -8.18
CA ASN A 84 -19.51 16.40 -7.56
C ASN A 84 -19.23 15.98 -6.11
N GLY A 85 -17.97 15.82 -5.71
CA GLY A 85 -17.55 15.85 -4.30
C GLY A 85 -17.18 17.27 -3.88
N ASP A 86 -17.36 17.63 -2.61
CA ASP A 86 -16.83 18.90 -2.10
C ASP A 86 -15.30 18.95 -2.31
N ALA A 87 -14.73 20.15 -2.44
CA ALA A 87 -13.27 20.35 -2.46
C ALA A 87 -12.59 19.76 -1.21
N SER A 88 -13.40 19.49 -0.17
CA SER A 88 -13.15 18.48 0.85
C SER A 88 -13.84 17.14 0.48
N LEU A 89 -13.21 16.32 -0.36
CA LEU A 89 -13.47 14.87 -0.32
C LEU A 89 -12.93 14.42 1.05
N SER A 90 -13.74 14.67 2.06
CA SER A 90 -13.41 14.52 3.46
C SER A 90 -13.29 13.03 3.69
N TYR A 91 -12.05 12.57 3.63
CA TYR A 91 -11.61 11.24 4.02
C TYR A 91 -12.23 10.90 5.39
N GLN A 92 -13.22 10.03 5.39
CA GLN A 92 -13.76 9.45 6.61
C GLN A 92 -13.86 7.93 6.43
N SER A 93 -13.25 7.21 7.38
CA SER A 93 -12.93 5.78 7.29
C SER A 93 -14.13 4.83 7.48
N GLY A 94 -15.36 5.31 7.30
CA GLY A 94 -16.53 4.64 7.87
C GLY A 94 -17.05 3.39 7.14
N ALA A 95 -17.04 3.37 5.80
CA ALA A 95 -17.76 2.32 5.05
C ALA A 95 -17.04 1.86 3.77
N THR A 96 -17.03 0.54 3.58
CA THR A 96 -16.70 -0.13 2.31
C THR A 96 -18.00 -0.30 1.52
N LEU A 97 -18.12 0.40 0.40
CA LEU A 97 -19.35 0.60 -0.37
C LEU A 97 -19.16 0.19 -1.84
N THR A 98 -20.23 -0.28 -2.48
CA THR A 98 -20.22 -0.55 -3.93
C THR A 98 -20.05 0.75 -4.72
N ALA A 99 -19.71 0.67 -6.01
CA ALA A 99 -19.51 1.84 -6.85
C ALA A 99 -20.72 2.79 -6.82
N THR A 100 -21.94 2.26 -6.98
CA THR A 100 -23.18 3.05 -6.91
C THR A 100 -23.38 3.68 -5.54
N GLN A 101 -23.16 2.94 -4.46
CA GLN A 101 -23.31 3.47 -3.09
C GLN A 101 -22.27 4.56 -2.78
N ALA A 102 -21.03 4.39 -3.23
CA ALA A 102 -19.96 5.36 -3.07
C ALA A 102 -20.27 6.66 -3.82
N TYR A 103 -20.86 6.55 -5.03
CA TYR A 103 -21.27 7.72 -5.82
C TYR A 103 -22.38 8.51 -5.12
N SER A 104 -23.41 7.84 -4.60
CA SER A 104 -24.53 8.52 -3.94
C SER A 104 -24.14 9.18 -2.62
N ASN A 105 -23.20 8.58 -1.87
CA ASN A 105 -22.87 9.03 -0.52
C ASN A 105 -21.67 9.98 -0.47
N LEU A 106 -20.82 10.03 -1.51
CA LEU A 106 -19.58 10.84 -1.60
C LEU A 106 -18.66 10.79 -0.38
N ASN A 107 -18.92 9.87 0.53
CA ASN A 107 -18.24 9.62 1.80
C ASN A 107 -17.98 8.11 1.85
N ALA A 108 -16.83 7.72 1.33
CA ALA A 108 -16.43 6.32 1.23
C ALA A 108 -14.92 6.21 1.42
N ASN A 109 -14.45 5.04 1.86
CA ASN A 109 -13.01 4.80 2.00
C ASN A 109 -12.29 4.76 0.64
N CYS A 110 -10.96 4.83 0.67
CA CYS A 110 -10.12 4.86 -0.55
C CYS A 110 -10.39 3.69 -1.50
N LEU A 111 -10.67 2.50 -0.96
CA LEU A 111 -11.00 1.33 -1.77
C LEU A 111 -12.30 1.54 -2.54
N SER A 112 -13.35 2.02 -1.88
CA SER A 112 -14.66 2.26 -2.49
C SER A 112 -14.59 3.38 -3.53
N LEU A 113 -13.84 4.45 -3.26
CA LEU A 113 -13.59 5.53 -4.22
C LEU A 113 -12.78 5.05 -5.42
N SER A 114 -11.83 4.14 -5.22
CA SER A 114 -11.05 3.51 -6.30
C SER A 114 -11.92 2.59 -7.16
N ILE A 115 -12.82 1.80 -6.54
CA ILE A 115 -13.82 0.98 -7.24
C ILE A 115 -14.74 1.88 -8.07
N LEU A 116 -15.26 2.97 -7.49
CA LEU A 116 -16.06 3.94 -8.21
C LEU A 116 -15.29 4.54 -9.40
N ALA A 117 -14.10 5.10 -9.18
CA ALA A 117 -13.30 5.73 -10.22
C ALA A 117 -13.01 4.75 -11.37
N TYR A 118 -12.71 3.49 -11.05
CA TYR A 118 -12.52 2.43 -12.02
C TYR A 118 -13.80 2.15 -12.82
N SER A 119 -14.94 1.98 -12.16
CA SER A 119 -16.23 1.73 -12.81
C SER A 119 -16.64 2.86 -13.76
N LEU A 120 -16.40 4.13 -13.37
CA LEU A 120 -16.63 5.28 -14.25
C LEU A 120 -15.68 5.25 -15.46
N ALA A 121 -14.40 4.94 -15.25
CA ALA A 121 -13.40 4.87 -16.32
C ALA A 121 -13.76 3.79 -17.36
N GLU A 122 -14.08 2.58 -16.91
CA GLU A 122 -14.51 1.47 -17.79
C GLU A 122 -15.77 1.82 -18.58
N TYR A 123 -16.77 2.43 -17.93
CA TYR A 123 -18.00 2.86 -18.59
C TYR A 123 -17.73 3.87 -19.72
N LEU A 124 -16.74 4.75 -19.52
CA LEU A 124 -16.31 5.72 -20.54
C LEU A 124 -15.42 5.11 -21.63
N GLY A 125 -15.06 3.82 -21.53
CA GLY A 125 -14.19 3.11 -22.47
C GLY A 125 -12.70 3.41 -22.27
N LEU A 126 -12.31 3.85 -21.07
CA LEU A 126 -10.91 4.00 -20.66
C LEU A 126 -10.37 2.69 -20.08
N ASP A 127 -9.06 2.51 -20.16
CA ASP A 127 -8.37 1.35 -19.57
C ASP A 127 -7.99 1.67 -18.12
N GLY A 128 -8.57 0.94 -17.17
CA GLY A 128 -8.25 1.05 -15.75
C GLY A 128 -7.34 -0.08 -15.30
N GLN A 129 -6.26 0.26 -14.60
CA GLN A 129 -5.36 -0.71 -13.96
C GLN A 129 -5.17 -0.36 -12.50
N PHE A 130 -5.72 -1.18 -11.61
CA PHE A 130 -5.44 -1.07 -10.17
C PHE A 130 -3.99 -1.44 -9.87
N GLN A 131 -3.39 -0.76 -8.90
CA GLN A 131 -2.06 -1.10 -8.42
C GLN A 131 -2.03 -1.11 -6.89
N LYS A 132 -1.40 -2.14 -6.32
CA LYS A 132 -1.00 -2.15 -4.90
C LYS A 132 0.15 -1.18 -4.73
N VAL A 133 0.06 -0.31 -3.74
CA VAL A 133 1.14 0.61 -3.35
C VAL A 133 1.93 -0.01 -2.20
N HIS A 134 3.23 -0.18 -2.39
CA HIS A 134 4.11 -0.80 -1.40
C HIS A 134 4.61 0.24 -0.41
N ILE A 135 3.73 0.63 0.52
CA ILE A 135 4.06 1.56 1.60
C ILE A 135 4.92 0.84 2.65
N PRO A 136 6.05 1.43 3.10
CA PRO A 136 6.83 0.85 4.19
C PRO A 136 6.08 0.82 5.53
N GLU A 137 6.36 -0.19 6.36
CA GLU A 137 5.61 -0.51 7.60
C GLU A 137 5.39 0.65 8.57
N TYR A 138 6.33 1.59 8.69
CA TYR A 138 6.24 2.69 9.67
C TYR A 138 5.14 3.72 9.35
N TRP A 139 4.81 3.95 8.06
CA TRP A 139 3.69 4.82 7.69
C TRP A 139 2.35 4.20 8.07
N ALA A 140 2.28 2.88 8.19
CA ALA A 140 1.08 2.18 8.64
C ALA A 140 0.83 2.30 10.15
N LEU A 141 1.82 2.78 10.93
CA LEU A 141 1.72 2.90 12.38
C LEU A 141 1.16 4.26 12.86
N ASP A 142 1.10 5.28 12.00
CA ASP A 142 0.85 6.67 12.43
C ASP A 142 -0.63 7.09 12.51
N ASN A 143 -1.59 6.17 12.37
CA ASN A 143 -3.03 6.52 12.32
C ASN A 143 -3.95 5.66 13.21
N GLY A 144 -3.43 5.03 14.26
CA GLY A 144 -4.27 4.46 15.35
C GLY A 144 -5.17 3.26 14.98
N PHE A 145 -5.17 2.79 13.74
CA PHE A 145 -5.88 1.58 13.31
C PHE A 145 -4.95 0.70 12.49
N ASN A 146 -4.51 -0.42 13.07
CA ASN A 146 -3.67 -1.40 12.39
C ASN A 146 -4.54 -2.55 11.89
N LEU A 147 -5.40 -2.25 10.90
CA LEU A 147 -6.14 -3.26 10.15
C LEU A 147 -5.29 -3.70 8.94
N LEU A 148 -5.45 -4.96 8.52
CA LEU A 148 -4.83 -5.56 7.32
C LEU A 148 -5.41 -4.94 6.02
N THR A 149 -5.25 -3.64 5.82
CA THR A 149 -5.74 -2.92 4.64
C THR A 149 -4.55 -2.34 3.89
N GLY A 150 -4.21 -2.95 2.74
CA GLY A 150 -3.19 -2.39 1.85
C GLY A 150 -3.69 -1.12 1.15
N HIS A 151 -2.75 -0.24 0.78
CA HIS A 151 -3.06 0.93 -0.05
C HIS A 151 -3.07 0.56 -1.53
N ILE A 152 -3.99 1.17 -2.28
CA ILE A 152 -4.11 0.99 -3.72
C ILE A 152 -4.25 2.33 -4.41
N ASN A 153 -3.82 2.39 -5.67
CA ASN A 153 -4.15 3.47 -6.57
C ASN A 153 -4.69 2.89 -7.89
N LEU A 154 -5.14 3.78 -8.77
CA LEU A 154 -5.69 3.44 -10.07
C LEU A 154 -4.95 4.18 -11.17
N LYS A 155 -4.26 3.45 -12.05
CA LYS A 155 -3.70 4.01 -13.28
C LYS A 155 -4.75 3.92 -14.39
N VAL A 156 -5.21 5.06 -14.88
CA VAL A 156 -6.18 5.17 -15.99
C VAL A 156 -5.45 5.61 -17.25
N ARG A 157 -5.68 4.91 -18.36
CA ARG A 157 -5.09 5.18 -19.67
C ARG A 157 -6.18 5.25 -20.72
N GLU A 158 -5.84 5.84 -21.86
CA GLU A 158 -6.70 5.72 -23.04
C GLU A 158 -6.60 4.33 -23.65
N SER A 159 -7.73 3.82 -24.14
CA SER A 159 -7.76 2.55 -24.85
C SER A 159 -7.07 2.66 -26.22
N GLU A 160 -6.21 1.71 -26.54
CA GLU A 160 -5.53 1.61 -27.85
C GLU A 160 -6.50 1.62 -29.03
N LYS A 161 -7.75 1.15 -28.85
CA LYS A 161 -8.79 1.16 -29.88
C LYS A 161 -9.17 2.58 -30.35
N GLN A 162 -8.98 3.60 -29.50
CA GLN A 162 -9.19 5.01 -29.89
C GLN A 162 -7.95 5.63 -30.58
N VAL A 163 -6.77 5.01 -30.44
CA VAL A 163 -5.50 5.50 -30.98
C VAL A 163 -5.30 5.10 -32.45
N VAL A 164 -5.94 4.02 -32.92
CA VAL A 164 -5.80 3.49 -34.30
C VAL A 164 -6.13 4.51 -35.40
N ASN A 165 -6.96 5.53 -35.11
CA ASN A 165 -7.29 6.59 -36.07
C ASN A 165 -6.33 7.80 -36.08
N ARG A 166 -5.20 7.75 -35.34
CA ARG A 166 -4.20 8.84 -35.33
C ARG A 166 -2.78 8.28 -35.48
N LYS A 167 -2.08 8.67 -36.54
CA LYS A 167 -0.63 8.48 -36.68
C LYS A 167 0.07 9.30 -35.59
N VAL A 168 0.45 8.66 -34.48
CA VAL A 168 1.21 9.29 -33.40
C VAL A 168 2.68 8.95 -33.60
N ILE A 169 3.52 9.97 -33.87
CA ILE A 169 4.95 9.84 -34.16
C ILE A 169 5.79 9.72 -32.86
N TYR A 170 5.22 10.08 -31.71
CA TYR A 170 5.81 9.91 -30.38
C TYR A 170 4.72 9.52 -29.36
N PRO A 171 4.65 8.26 -28.88
CA PRO A 171 3.67 7.89 -27.86
C PRO A 171 4.20 8.34 -26.50
N GLU A 172 3.84 9.54 -26.05
CA GLU A 172 3.82 9.80 -24.62
C GLU A 172 2.71 8.93 -24.02
N GLU A 173 3.01 8.05 -23.05
CA GLU A 173 2.01 7.30 -22.30
C GLU A 173 1.05 8.29 -21.61
N ARG A 174 -0.11 8.51 -22.21
CA ARG A 174 -1.16 9.39 -21.67
C ARG A 174 -1.91 8.65 -20.56
N SER A 175 -1.29 8.59 -19.39
CA SER A 175 -1.84 7.94 -18.20
C SER A 175 -2.01 8.92 -17.05
N LEU A 176 -3.04 8.68 -16.23
CA LEU A 176 -3.31 9.41 -14.99
C LEU A 176 -3.32 8.41 -13.83
N ILE A 177 -2.61 8.73 -12.75
CA ILE A 177 -2.71 7.98 -11.50
C ILE A 177 -3.72 8.69 -10.60
N ILE A 178 -4.77 7.98 -10.21
CA ILE A 178 -5.75 8.40 -9.23
C ILE A 178 -5.37 7.71 -7.91
N ASP A 179 -4.91 8.51 -6.95
CA ASP A 179 -4.58 8.07 -5.60
C ASP A 179 -5.37 8.93 -4.61
N PHE A 180 -6.19 8.28 -3.80
CA PHE A 180 -7.06 8.94 -2.81
C PHE A 180 -6.36 9.14 -1.45
N ASP A 181 -5.14 8.64 -1.26
CA ASP A 181 -4.33 8.92 -0.08
C ASP A 181 -3.46 10.18 -0.32
N PRO A 182 -3.65 11.27 0.46
CA PRO A 182 -2.83 12.48 0.36
C PRO A 182 -1.35 12.27 0.68
N ASN A 183 -1.00 11.31 1.54
CA ASN A 183 0.38 11.06 1.95
C ASN A 183 1.11 10.25 0.86
N SER A 184 0.48 9.20 0.34
CA SER A 184 1.02 8.41 -0.78
C SER A 184 1.30 9.26 -2.02
N ARG A 185 0.44 10.26 -2.31
CA ARG A 185 0.63 11.17 -3.46
C ARG A 185 1.94 11.98 -3.42
N GLN A 186 2.49 12.20 -2.23
CA GLN A 186 3.70 12.99 -2.04
C GLN A 186 4.98 12.15 -2.18
N GLU A 187 4.86 10.83 -2.33
CA GLU A 187 5.97 9.88 -2.30
C GLU A 187 5.95 8.95 -3.52
N ALA A 188 7.14 8.58 -4.03
CA ALA A 188 7.27 7.69 -5.18
C ALA A 188 7.33 6.22 -4.73
N PHE A 189 6.24 5.72 -4.13
CA PHE A 189 6.20 4.32 -3.71
C PHE A 189 6.20 3.35 -4.89
N LYS A 190 6.86 2.21 -4.71
CA LYS A 190 6.79 1.11 -5.67
C LYS A 190 5.35 0.62 -5.78
N THR A 191 4.95 0.22 -6.98
CA THR A 191 3.60 -0.31 -7.24
C THR A 191 3.66 -1.64 -7.98
N SER A 192 2.64 -2.47 -7.80
CA SER A 192 2.43 -3.71 -8.54
C SER A 192 0.98 -3.82 -9.00
N ASN A 193 0.76 -4.27 -10.24
CA ASN A 193 -0.59 -4.42 -10.77
C ASN A 193 -1.40 -5.47 -9.99
N ILE A 194 -2.68 -5.17 -9.76
CA ILE A 194 -3.65 -6.09 -9.16
C ILE A 194 -4.92 -6.11 -10.02
N ASN A 195 -5.63 -7.22 -10.04
CA ASN A 195 -6.82 -7.42 -10.88
C ASN A 195 -8.12 -7.14 -10.12
N LYS A 196 -9.25 -7.16 -10.83
CA LYS A 196 -10.60 -7.01 -10.23
C LYS A 196 -10.86 -8.02 -9.11
N ALA A 197 -10.45 -9.28 -9.27
CA ALA A 197 -10.63 -10.32 -8.26
C ALA A 197 -9.93 -9.98 -6.93
N ARG A 198 -8.68 -9.48 -6.98
CA ARG A 198 -7.96 -8.97 -5.80
C ARG A 198 -8.69 -7.80 -5.16
N ILE A 199 -9.23 -6.87 -5.94
CA ILE A 199 -9.99 -5.72 -5.42
C ILE A 199 -11.30 -6.17 -4.76
N THR A 200 -12.01 -7.11 -5.35
CA THR A 200 -13.20 -7.74 -4.76
C THR A 200 -12.85 -8.46 -3.46
N ALA A 201 -11.74 -9.20 -3.42
CA ALA A 201 -11.25 -9.83 -2.19
C ALA A 201 -10.91 -8.80 -1.11
N MET A 202 -10.29 -7.67 -1.47
CA MET A 202 -10.04 -6.56 -0.55
C MET A 202 -11.34 -5.93 -0.04
N PHE A 203 -12.35 -5.79 -0.90
CA PHE A 203 -13.68 -5.28 -0.54
C PHE A 203 -14.33 -6.17 0.52
N TYR A 204 -14.40 -7.48 0.24
CA TYR A 204 -14.94 -8.45 1.19
C TYR A 204 -14.14 -8.49 2.47
N ASN A 205 -12.81 -8.48 2.39
CA ASN A 205 -11.94 -8.45 3.57
C ASN A 205 -12.22 -7.24 4.48
N ASN A 206 -12.48 -6.06 3.91
CA ASN A 206 -12.82 -4.88 4.70
C ASN A 206 -14.23 -4.96 5.31
N LYS A 207 -15.21 -5.50 4.58
CA LYS A 207 -16.56 -5.77 5.11
C LYS A 207 -16.51 -6.79 6.26
N GLY A 208 -15.74 -7.86 6.10
CA GLY A 208 -15.50 -8.88 7.12
C GLY A 208 -14.83 -8.30 8.36
N ALA A 209 -13.82 -7.44 8.19
CA ALA A 209 -13.18 -6.73 9.30
C ALA A 209 -14.16 -5.80 10.04
N ALA A 210 -15.01 -5.08 9.31
CA ALA A 210 -16.03 -4.23 9.92
C ALA A 210 -17.07 -5.05 10.72
N ALA A 211 -17.49 -6.21 10.20
CA ALA A 211 -18.38 -7.13 10.89
C ALA A 211 -17.71 -7.75 12.14
N MET A 212 -16.44 -8.14 12.04
CA MET A 212 -15.65 -8.61 13.17
C MET A 212 -15.59 -7.59 14.32
N LEU A 213 -15.39 -6.31 14.01
CA LEU A 213 -15.37 -5.23 15.01
C LEU A 213 -16.72 -5.06 15.72
N LYS A 214 -17.82 -5.49 15.08
CA LYS A 214 -19.16 -5.51 15.67
C LYS A 214 -19.50 -6.84 16.35
N HIS A 215 -18.57 -7.80 16.35
CA HIS A 215 -18.78 -9.18 16.81
C HIS A 215 -19.81 -9.98 16.01
N ASP A 216 -20.12 -9.55 14.78
CA ASP A 216 -21.01 -10.25 13.86
C ASP A 216 -20.23 -11.36 13.12
N TYR A 217 -19.90 -12.44 13.81
CA TYR A 217 -18.95 -13.45 13.32
C TYR A 217 -19.45 -14.23 12.10
N ASP A 218 -20.75 -14.48 11.96
CA ASP A 218 -21.33 -15.12 10.77
C ASP A 218 -21.13 -14.27 9.50
N ILE A 219 -21.35 -12.96 9.63
CA ILE A 219 -21.12 -11.99 8.56
C ILE A 219 -19.62 -11.93 8.24
N ALA A 220 -18.78 -11.84 9.27
CA ALA A 220 -17.33 -11.81 9.10
C ALA A 220 -16.81 -13.04 8.36
N PHE A 221 -17.24 -14.25 8.76
CA PHE A 221 -16.87 -15.49 8.10
C PHE A 221 -17.29 -15.50 6.64
N SER A 222 -18.56 -15.16 6.36
CA SER A 222 -19.10 -15.15 4.99
C SER A 222 -18.30 -14.24 4.05
N TYR A 223 -17.94 -13.04 4.52
CA TYR A 223 -17.10 -12.13 3.75
C TYR A 223 -15.66 -12.62 3.61
N TYR A 224 -15.01 -13.13 4.67
CA TYR A 224 -13.64 -13.64 4.52
C TYR A 224 -13.58 -14.88 3.63
N LYS A 225 -14.57 -15.77 3.73
CA LYS A 225 -14.74 -16.91 2.82
C LYS A 225 -14.85 -16.43 1.38
N ALA A 226 -15.74 -15.49 1.09
CA ALA A 226 -15.88 -14.92 -0.25
C ALA A 226 -14.57 -14.27 -0.74
N ALA A 227 -13.81 -13.62 0.16
CA ALA A 227 -12.52 -13.03 -0.16
C ALA A 227 -11.46 -14.07 -0.59
N VAL A 228 -11.36 -15.20 0.12
CA VAL A 228 -10.39 -16.26 -0.23
C VAL A 228 -10.87 -17.13 -1.39
N ASP A 229 -12.18 -17.24 -1.61
CA ASP A 229 -12.75 -17.95 -2.76
C ASP A 229 -12.52 -17.19 -4.07
N ILE A 230 -12.69 -15.86 -4.08
CA ILE A 230 -12.48 -15.03 -5.28
C ILE A 230 -10.99 -14.77 -5.56
N ASP A 231 -10.15 -14.73 -4.53
CA ASP A 231 -8.69 -14.62 -4.65
C ASP A 231 -7.97 -15.40 -3.54
N SER A 232 -7.66 -16.67 -3.84
CA SER A 232 -6.97 -17.58 -2.92
C SER A 232 -5.53 -17.18 -2.62
N ASN A 233 -4.95 -16.24 -3.38
CA ASN A 233 -3.60 -15.71 -3.19
C ASN A 233 -3.59 -14.41 -2.38
N TYR A 234 -4.74 -13.96 -1.85
CA TYR A 234 -4.79 -12.76 -1.03
C TYR A 234 -4.43 -13.07 0.43
N SER A 235 -3.13 -12.95 0.74
CA SER A 235 -2.57 -13.16 2.09
C SER A 235 -3.33 -12.40 3.20
N GLY A 236 -3.81 -11.19 2.93
CA GLY A 236 -4.57 -10.39 3.91
C GLY A 236 -5.87 -11.05 4.35
N ALA A 237 -6.62 -11.65 3.42
CA ALA A 237 -7.88 -12.34 3.72
C ALA A 237 -7.65 -13.61 4.55
N TRP A 238 -6.63 -14.41 4.23
CA TRP A 238 -6.26 -15.57 5.05
C TRP A 238 -5.81 -15.16 6.45
N GLY A 239 -5.02 -14.08 6.56
CA GLY A 239 -4.62 -13.53 7.85
C GLY A 239 -5.82 -13.12 8.70
N ASN A 240 -6.80 -12.43 8.12
CA ASN A 240 -8.01 -12.01 8.82
C ASN A 240 -8.96 -13.18 9.15
N LEU A 241 -9.06 -14.19 8.29
CA LEU A 241 -9.76 -15.44 8.60
C LEU A 241 -9.13 -16.14 9.81
N GLY A 242 -7.79 -16.16 9.91
CA GLY A 242 -7.09 -16.65 11.09
C GLY A 242 -7.34 -15.82 12.35
N VAL A 243 -7.58 -14.51 12.22
CA VAL A 243 -8.01 -13.65 13.35
C VAL A 243 -9.40 -14.06 13.82
N LEU A 244 -10.34 -14.30 12.90
CA LEU A 244 -11.67 -14.77 13.23
C LEU A 244 -11.63 -16.08 14.01
N PHE A 245 -10.97 -17.11 13.47
CA PHE A 245 -10.83 -18.40 14.15
C PHE A 245 -10.19 -18.27 15.54
N ARG A 246 -9.15 -17.43 15.68
CA ARG A 246 -8.54 -17.18 16.99
C ARG A 246 -9.52 -16.54 17.98
N LEU A 247 -10.41 -15.65 17.53
CA LEU A 247 -11.42 -15.03 18.40
C LEU A 247 -12.54 -16.01 18.78
N THR A 248 -12.86 -16.98 17.92
CA THR A 248 -13.81 -18.06 18.21
C THR A 248 -13.16 -19.26 18.91
N SER A 249 -11.89 -19.14 19.32
CA SER A 249 -11.10 -20.17 20.01
C SER A 249 -10.78 -21.42 19.18
N ASP A 250 -10.96 -21.37 17.86
CA ASP A 250 -10.50 -22.40 16.92
C ASP A 250 -9.02 -22.16 16.56
N PHE A 251 -8.14 -22.52 17.50
CA PHE A 251 -6.71 -22.19 17.40
C PHE A 251 -5.97 -22.97 16.30
N GLU A 252 -6.43 -24.18 15.97
CA GLU A 252 -5.81 -25.01 14.92
C GLU A 252 -6.05 -24.42 13.53
N ASN A 253 -7.29 -24.03 13.23
CA ASN A 253 -7.62 -23.37 11.98
C ASN A 253 -7.04 -21.96 11.90
N ALA A 254 -6.94 -21.25 13.04
CA ALA A 254 -6.24 -19.97 13.11
C ALA A 254 -4.77 -20.09 12.70
N GLU A 255 -4.05 -21.08 13.26
CA GLU A 255 -2.65 -21.33 12.95
C GLU A 255 -2.45 -21.65 11.46
N THR A 256 -3.27 -22.55 10.93
CA THR A 256 -3.24 -22.94 9.50
C THR A 256 -3.45 -21.72 8.60
N ALA A 257 -4.43 -20.88 8.91
CA ALA A 257 -4.72 -19.67 8.15
C ALA A 257 -3.55 -18.67 8.17
N TYR A 258 -2.93 -18.43 9.35
CA TYR A 258 -1.78 -17.53 9.45
C TYR A 258 -0.55 -18.07 8.71
N GLN A 259 -0.25 -19.37 8.85
CA GLN A 259 0.88 -20.00 8.14
C GLN A 259 0.68 -19.92 6.62
N TYR A 260 -0.54 -20.15 6.14
CA TYR A 260 -0.85 -20.02 4.72
C TYR A 260 -0.71 -18.56 4.25
N ALA A 261 -1.22 -17.59 5.02
CA ALA A 261 -1.05 -16.17 4.72
C ALA A 261 0.44 -15.78 4.61
N ILE A 262 1.28 -16.26 5.53
CA ILE A 262 2.74 -16.05 5.52
C ILE A 262 3.40 -16.72 4.30
N SER A 263 2.92 -17.89 3.90
CA SER A 263 3.45 -18.60 2.72
C SER A 263 3.17 -17.84 1.42
N LEU A 264 2.03 -17.15 1.33
CA LEU A 264 1.63 -16.33 0.20
C LEU A 264 2.40 -14.99 0.14
N ASP A 265 2.64 -14.38 1.30
CA ASP A 265 3.36 -13.11 1.42
C ASP A 265 4.36 -13.18 2.60
N PRO A 266 5.63 -13.55 2.34
CA PRO A 266 6.68 -13.59 3.36
C PRO A 266 6.99 -12.23 3.99
N ASP A 267 6.46 -11.14 3.43
CA ASP A 267 6.58 -9.80 3.98
C ASP A 267 5.34 -9.33 4.75
N ASN A 268 4.33 -10.18 4.93
CA ASN A 268 3.16 -9.91 5.75
C ASN A 268 3.48 -9.98 7.26
N ASN A 269 4.15 -8.94 7.75
CA ASN A 269 4.54 -8.79 9.15
C ASN A 269 3.36 -8.87 10.12
N THR A 270 2.16 -8.48 9.69
CA THR A 270 0.95 -8.55 10.50
C THR A 270 0.48 -9.99 10.71
N ALA A 271 0.52 -10.84 9.68
CA ALA A 271 0.25 -12.27 9.83
C ALA A 271 1.25 -12.95 10.76
N PHE A 272 2.54 -12.61 10.63
CA PHE A 272 3.57 -13.06 11.60
C PHE A 272 3.27 -12.62 13.03
N GLY A 273 2.91 -11.35 13.25
CA GLY A 273 2.56 -10.84 14.58
C GLY A 273 1.35 -11.54 15.19
N ASN A 274 0.33 -11.82 14.38
CA ASN A 274 -0.84 -12.57 14.82
C ASN A 274 -0.53 -14.04 15.13
N LEU A 275 0.33 -14.69 14.34
CA LEU A 275 0.80 -16.05 14.63
C LEU A 275 1.61 -16.09 15.93
N ALA A 276 2.51 -15.12 16.15
CA ALA A 276 3.26 -15.03 17.40
C ALA A 276 2.34 -14.85 18.61
N ARG A 277 1.29 -14.03 18.47
CA ARG A 277 0.26 -13.88 19.49
C ARG A 277 -0.49 -15.19 19.76
N LEU A 278 -0.84 -15.93 18.71
CA LEU A 278 -1.49 -17.24 18.85
C LEU A 278 -0.58 -18.23 19.60
N TYR A 279 0.71 -18.27 19.29
CA TYR A 279 1.66 -19.12 20.01
C TYR A 279 1.77 -18.75 21.48
N ASN A 280 1.81 -17.47 21.82
CA ASN A 280 1.78 -17.04 23.22
C ASN A 280 0.49 -17.43 23.95
N LEU A 281 -0.67 -17.42 23.25
CA LEU A 281 -1.97 -17.82 23.81
C LEU A 281 -2.11 -19.34 23.98
N THR A 282 -1.30 -20.13 23.27
CA THR A 282 -1.34 -21.60 23.26
C THR A 282 -0.11 -22.20 23.95
N ASP A 283 0.48 -21.46 24.90
CA ASP A 283 1.64 -21.86 25.71
C ASP A 283 2.90 -22.27 24.92
N ARG A 284 3.03 -21.78 23.68
CA ARG A 284 4.19 -22.00 22.79
C ARG A 284 5.05 -20.74 22.67
N GLN A 285 5.39 -20.15 23.81
CA GLN A 285 6.04 -18.83 23.89
C GLN A 285 7.34 -18.75 23.09
N ASP A 286 8.13 -19.82 23.06
CA ASP A 286 9.41 -19.90 22.35
C ASP A 286 9.25 -19.60 20.85
N LEU A 287 8.21 -20.17 20.23
CA LEU A 287 7.88 -19.94 18.81
C LEU A 287 7.42 -18.50 18.58
N GLY A 288 6.62 -17.96 19.49
CA GLY A 288 6.17 -16.58 19.46
C GLY A 288 7.35 -15.59 19.52
N GLN A 289 8.27 -15.79 20.46
CA GLN A 289 9.44 -14.94 20.63
C GLN A 289 10.39 -15.01 19.43
N ALA A 290 10.58 -16.19 18.83
CA ALA A 290 11.38 -16.34 17.63
C ALA A 290 10.83 -15.49 16.46
N ILE A 291 9.51 -15.49 16.27
CA ILE A 291 8.86 -14.65 15.25
C ILE A 291 9.03 -13.16 15.58
N LEU A 292 8.75 -12.76 16.82
CA LEU A 292 8.86 -11.36 17.24
C LEU A 292 10.29 -10.81 17.09
N ALA A 293 11.30 -11.61 17.41
CA ALA A 293 12.70 -11.24 17.20
C ALA A 293 13.04 -11.03 15.72
N LYS A 294 12.49 -11.86 14.83
CA LYS A 294 12.65 -11.69 13.37
C LYS A 294 11.97 -10.40 12.88
N LEU A 295 10.76 -10.10 13.37
CA LEU A 295 10.04 -8.88 13.05
C LEU A 295 10.77 -7.63 13.55
N ASP A 296 11.28 -7.66 14.78
CA ASP A 296 12.08 -6.55 15.32
C ASP A 296 13.33 -6.31 14.47
N LYS A 297 14.09 -7.37 14.14
CA LYS A 297 15.25 -7.23 13.25
C LYS A 297 14.90 -6.58 11.91
N LYS A 298 13.75 -6.94 11.31
CA LYS A 298 13.27 -6.34 10.06
C LYS A 298 12.94 -4.85 10.25
N ARG A 299 12.26 -4.48 11.35
CA ARG A 299 11.97 -3.08 11.69
C ARG A 299 13.23 -2.27 11.93
N GLN A 300 14.19 -2.80 12.69
CA GLN A 300 15.46 -2.13 12.99
C GLN A 300 16.31 -1.87 11.74
N ALA A 301 16.13 -2.69 10.69
CA ALA A 301 16.78 -2.51 9.39
C ALA A 301 16.04 -1.54 8.45
N ASN A 302 14.83 -1.11 8.79
CA ASN A 302 14.06 -0.17 8.00
C ASN A 302 14.49 1.28 8.33
N PRO A 303 15.11 2.02 7.40
CA PRO A 303 15.57 3.39 7.66
C PRO A 303 14.42 4.28 8.13
N TYR A 304 13.24 4.07 7.57
CA TYR A 304 12.12 4.91 7.83
C TYR A 304 11.42 4.64 9.16
N TYR A 305 11.55 3.42 9.71
CA TYR A 305 11.16 3.13 11.10
C TYR A 305 11.94 4.05 12.06
N HIS A 306 13.23 4.27 11.81
CA HIS A 306 14.03 5.22 12.58
C HIS A 306 13.63 6.67 12.31
N ILE A 307 13.21 7.05 11.09
CA ILE A 307 12.65 8.40 10.85
C ILE A 307 11.41 8.63 11.72
N SER A 308 10.50 7.65 11.80
CA SER A 308 9.30 7.72 12.65
C SER A 308 9.66 7.86 14.14
N LEU A 309 10.56 7.03 14.66
CA LEU A 309 11.05 7.16 16.04
C LEU A 309 11.72 8.51 16.29
N GLY A 310 12.44 9.03 15.29
CA GLY A 310 13.04 10.37 15.34
C GLY A 310 11.99 11.48 15.39
N ASN A 311 10.89 11.34 14.65
CA ASN A 311 9.77 12.27 14.64
C ASN A 311 9.04 12.27 15.99
N ASP A 312 8.75 11.10 16.56
CA ASP A 312 8.13 10.96 17.90
C ASP A 312 9.04 11.54 19.00
N ALA A 313 10.34 11.23 18.96
CA ALA A 313 11.29 11.81 19.89
C ALA A 313 11.36 13.34 19.75
N TYR A 314 11.26 13.87 18.52
CA TYR A 314 11.23 15.31 18.27
C TYR A 314 9.95 15.96 18.83
N THR A 315 8.77 15.39 18.60
CA THR A 315 7.49 15.94 19.09
C THR A 315 7.41 15.91 20.61
N THR A 316 8.02 14.91 21.24
CA THR A 316 8.17 14.79 22.70
C THR A 316 9.36 15.56 23.27
N ALA A 317 10.00 16.43 22.47
CA ALA A 317 11.16 17.26 22.82
C ALA A 317 12.41 16.48 23.32
N ARG A 318 12.46 15.16 23.09
CA ARG A 318 13.64 14.31 23.31
C ARG A 318 14.62 14.44 22.15
N TYR A 319 15.19 15.63 21.98
CA TYR A 319 15.98 15.98 20.80
C TYR A 319 17.25 15.14 20.61
N GLN A 320 17.88 14.65 21.69
CA GLN A 320 19.05 13.77 21.57
C GLN A 320 18.67 12.39 21.02
N ASP A 321 17.54 11.83 21.46
CA ASP A 321 16.99 10.59 20.91
C ASP A 321 16.60 10.77 19.45
N ALA A 322 15.98 11.91 19.11
CA ALA A 322 15.63 12.25 17.74
C ALA A 322 16.87 12.25 16.83
N ILE A 323 17.96 12.91 17.24
CA ILE A 323 19.24 12.91 16.50
C ILE A 323 19.78 11.48 16.33
N LYS A 324 19.74 10.65 17.39
CA LYS A 324 20.20 9.26 17.33
C LYS A 324 19.43 8.47 16.27
N HIS A 325 18.10 8.58 16.28
CA HIS A 325 17.25 7.87 15.33
C HIS A 325 17.42 8.39 13.89
N TYR A 326 17.41 9.71 13.66
CA TYR A 326 17.66 10.22 12.31
C TYR A 326 19.06 9.85 11.80
N LYS A 327 20.10 9.88 12.64
CA LYS A 327 21.44 9.39 12.21
C LYS A 327 21.39 7.92 11.81
N LYS A 328 20.71 7.07 12.60
CA LYS A 328 20.53 5.65 12.27
C LYS A 328 19.78 5.45 10.95
N ALA A 329 18.71 6.22 10.71
CA ALA A 329 17.98 6.22 9.45
C ALA A 329 18.91 6.57 8.27
N ARG A 330 19.76 7.58 8.45
CA ARG A 330 20.70 8.06 7.43
C ARG A 330 21.78 7.02 7.11
N ASP A 331 22.25 6.30 8.13
CA ASP A 331 23.23 5.24 7.96
C ASP A 331 22.64 4.04 7.21
N LEU A 332 21.33 3.76 7.41
CA LEU A 332 20.59 2.72 6.70
C LEU A 332 20.26 3.12 5.26
N ASN A 333 19.85 4.37 5.03
CA ASN A 333 19.63 4.91 3.69
C ASN A 333 20.01 6.41 3.62
N PRO A 334 21.17 6.74 3.03
CA PRO A 334 21.64 8.12 2.92
C PRO A 334 20.85 9.00 1.94
N THR A 335 19.99 8.45 1.08
CA THR A 335 19.29 9.23 0.03
C THR A 335 17.99 9.86 0.52
N LEU A 336 17.47 9.46 1.68
CA LEU A 336 16.19 9.95 2.19
C LEU A 336 16.31 11.39 2.71
N HIS A 337 15.72 12.35 1.99
CA HIS A 337 15.74 13.76 2.40
C HIS A 337 15.07 14.01 3.76
N ASP A 338 14.03 13.24 4.09
CA ASP A 338 13.31 13.35 5.37
C ASP A 338 14.22 13.19 6.58
N THR A 339 15.25 12.37 6.44
CA THR A 339 16.22 12.15 7.49
C THR A 339 17.03 13.42 7.79
N ASP A 340 17.55 14.06 6.74
CA ASP A 340 18.28 15.30 6.88
C ASP A 340 17.35 16.46 7.26
N PHE A 341 16.10 16.45 6.80
CA PHE A 341 15.12 17.43 7.23
C PHE A 341 14.78 17.30 8.73
N GLY A 342 14.61 16.07 9.22
CA GLY A 342 14.43 15.77 10.64
C GLY A 342 15.61 16.25 11.48
N LEU A 343 16.85 15.97 11.05
CA LEU A 343 18.06 16.49 11.69
C LEU A 343 18.09 18.02 11.68
N ALA A 344 17.77 18.66 10.56
CA ALA A 344 17.78 20.11 10.43
C ALA A 344 16.84 20.79 11.42
N ARG A 345 15.60 20.28 11.52
CA ARG A 345 14.60 20.76 12.49
C ARG A 345 15.07 20.55 13.93
N THR A 346 15.65 19.40 14.22
CA THR A 346 16.12 19.07 15.57
C THR A 346 17.28 19.97 16.00
N TYR A 347 18.26 20.19 15.12
CA TYR A 347 19.36 21.11 15.40
C TYR A 347 18.90 22.56 15.53
N TYR A 348 17.88 22.97 14.77
CA TYR A 348 17.28 24.28 14.94
C TYR A 348 16.67 24.46 16.33
N GLN A 349 15.94 23.47 16.85
CA GLN A 349 15.38 23.52 18.22
C GLN A 349 16.46 23.58 19.30
N LEU A 350 17.62 22.97 19.05
CA LEU A 350 18.77 23.02 19.95
C LEU A 350 19.60 24.30 19.78
N GLY A 351 19.25 25.21 18.88
CA GLY A 351 19.97 26.45 18.60
C GLY A 351 21.23 26.29 17.74
N ASP A 352 21.55 25.08 17.26
CA ASP A 352 22.68 24.85 16.35
C ASP A 352 22.29 25.20 14.91
N LEU A 353 22.28 26.50 14.61
CA LEU A 353 21.91 27.02 13.30
C LEU A 353 22.86 26.56 12.18
N LYS A 354 24.12 26.25 12.52
CA LYS A 354 25.12 25.77 11.55
C LYS A 354 24.77 24.37 11.08
N LEU A 355 24.52 23.45 12.01
CA LEU A 355 24.08 22.10 11.65
C LEU A 355 22.68 22.09 11.05
N ALA A 356 21.76 22.93 11.55
CA ALA A 356 20.43 23.07 10.97
C ALA A 356 20.50 23.45 9.48
N LYS A 357 21.27 24.47 9.12
CA LYS A 357 21.46 24.91 7.73
C LYS A 357 22.11 23.82 6.87
N LYS A 358 23.15 23.15 7.40
CA LYS A 358 23.85 22.07 6.69
C LYS A 358 22.86 20.96 6.31
N HIS A 359 22.13 20.45 7.28
CA HIS A 359 21.20 19.34 7.05
C HIS A 359 20.00 19.76 6.20
N LEU A 360 19.51 20.99 6.32
CA LEU A 360 18.44 21.47 5.46
C LEU A 360 18.87 21.59 3.99
N THR A 361 20.14 21.94 3.75
CA THR A 361 20.72 21.96 2.39
C THR A 361 20.79 20.54 1.83
N LEU A 362 21.27 19.57 2.62
CA LEU A 362 21.30 18.16 2.22
C LEU A 362 19.91 17.60 1.93
N ALA A 363 18.90 17.97 2.73
CA ALA A 363 17.52 17.59 2.47
C ALA A 363 17.02 18.14 1.13
N ASN A 364 17.34 19.41 0.82
CA ASN A 364 17.00 20.03 -0.46
C ASN A 364 17.66 19.34 -1.66
N ASP A 365 18.95 19.01 -1.53
CA ASP A 365 19.71 18.37 -2.60
C ASP A 365 19.21 16.95 -2.91
N LYS A 366 18.60 16.29 -1.92
CA LYS A 366 18.06 14.93 -2.00
C LYS A 366 16.57 14.86 -2.29
N ALA A 367 15.87 15.99 -2.32
CA ALA A 367 14.43 16.01 -2.53
C ALA A 367 14.10 15.60 -3.96
N ASP A 368 13.22 14.61 -4.12
CA ASP A 368 12.78 14.13 -5.43
C ASP A 368 11.68 15.02 -6.01
N PHE A 369 10.86 15.64 -5.15
CA PHE A 369 9.70 16.42 -5.54
C PHE A 369 9.89 17.93 -5.41
N ASP A 370 9.31 18.67 -6.36
CA ASP A 370 9.42 20.14 -6.41
C ASP A 370 8.78 20.82 -5.18
N HIS A 371 7.71 20.26 -4.62
CA HIS A 371 7.07 20.82 -3.44
C HIS A 371 7.98 20.77 -2.20
N ASP A 372 8.75 19.69 -2.04
CA ASP A 372 9.74 19.56 -0.97
C ASP A 372 10.91 20.51 -1.18
N LYS A 373 11.42 20.62 -2.41
CA LYS A 373 12.47 21.60 -2.75
C LYS A 373 12.04 23.02 -2.39
N GLN A 374 10.87 23.44 -2.84
CA GLN A 374 10.31 24.76 -2.52
C GLN A 374 10.17 24.96 -1.01
N ARG A 375 9.68 23.95 -0.29
CA ARG A 375 9.56 23.97 1.16
C ARG A 375 10.91 24.16 1.85
N TYR A 376 11.95 23.45 1.41
CA TYR A 376 13.28 23.51 2.00
C TYR A 376 14.01 24.82 1.64
N GLU A 377 13.87 25.30 0.40
CA GLU A 377 14.39 26.59 -0.06
C GLU A 377 13.82 27.77 0.76
N GLY A 378 12.50 27.79 0.97
CA GLY A 378 11.86 28.82 1.81
C GLY A 378 12.39 28.81 3.24
N LYS A 379 12.63 27.63 3.81
CA LYS A 379 13.23 27.48 5.15
C LYS A 379 14.70 27.91 5.18
N LEU A 380 15.48 27.60 4.14
CA LEU A 380 16.87 28.06 4.00
C LEU A 380 16.94 29.58 3.93
N GLN A 381 16.02 30.22 3.22
CA GLN A 381 15.92 31.67 3.13
C GLN A 381 15.61 32.29 4.51
N ALA A 382 14.66 31.70 5.25
CA ALA A 382 14.33 32.14 6.61
C ALA A 382 15.51 32.00 7.59
N LEU A 383 16.29 30.92 7.50
CA LEU A 383 17.50 30.77 8.33
C LEU A 383 18.56 31.83 8.00
N ARG A 384 18.76 32.13 6.71
CA ARG A 384 19.73 33.16 6.27
C ARG A 384 19.37 34.54 6.81
N SER A 385 18.10 34.92 6.73
CA SER A 385 17.63 36.22 7.23
C SER A 385 17.75 36.32 8.76
N HIS A 386 17.56 35.21 9.49
CA HIS A 386 17.74 35.17 10.93
C HIS A 386 19.21 35.34 11.35
N THR A 387 20.15 34.69 10.64
CA THR A 387 21.59 34.86 10.88
C THR A 387 22.09 36.26 10.54
N ALA A 388 21.59 36.88 9.45
CA ALA A 388 21.98 38.22 9.03
C ALA A 388 21.56 39.30 10.04
N LYS A 389 20.41 39.13 10.69
CA LYS A 389 19.97 40.03 11.78
C LYS A 389 20.87 39.92 13.00
N LEU A 390 21.29 38.71 13.40
CA LEU A 390 22.15 38.51 14.57
C LEU A 390 23.55 39.13 14.40
N THR A 391 24.11 39.10 13.19
CA THR A 391 25.41 39.72 12.88
C THR A 391 25.36 41.25 12.77
N HIS A 392 24.18 41.86 12.71
CA HIS A 392 24.02 43.32 12.61
C HIS A 392 23.89 44.02 13.98
N TYR A 393 23.75 43.25 15.07
CA TYR A 393 23.62 43.75 16.46
C TYR A 393 24.80 43.35 17.36
N GLN A 394 25.87 42.80 16.79
CA GLN A 394 27.19 42.62 17.42
C GLN A 394 28.13 43.67 16.84
#